data_AF-A0A4Y9PX95-F1
#
_entry.id   AF-A0A4Y9PX95-F1
#
_cell.length_a   1.000
_cell.length_b   1.000
_cell.length_c   1.000
_cell.angle_alpha   90.00
_cell.angle_beta   90.00
_cell.angle_gamma   90.00
#
_symmetry.space_group_name_H-M   'P 1'
#
loop_
_entity.id
_entity.type
_entity.pdbx_description
1 polymer ?
#
loop_
_entity_poly.entity_id
_entity_poly.type
_entity_poly.pdbx_seq_one_letter_code
_entity_poly.pdbx_strand_id
1 'polypeptide(L)'
;MQRVSDTQRVNQPGREEGLVRVGEHPVEHERPEEWGWHGEMGKWGRRLAIIPILFTAAYLVGNHEGRMEDIWLIGTVALMILILVWDRFRRKNAWRSH
;
A
#
# COMPACT_ATOMS: atom_id res chain seq x y z
N MET A 1 -3.67 40.45 -7.42
CA MET A 1 -2.68 40.86 -6.40
C MET A 1 -2.12 39.59 -5.78
N GLN A 2 -0.92 39.17 -6.18
CA GLN A 2 -0.32 37.91 -5.75
C GLN A 2 0.29 38.15 -4.36
N ARG A 3 -0.23 37.52 -3.30
CA ARG A 3 0.44 37.54 -2.00
C ARG A 3 1.74 36.77 -2.15
N VAL A 4 2.86 37.48 -2.25
CA VAL A 4 4.18 36.89 -2.06
C VAL A 4 4.17 36.39 -0.61
N SER A 5 4.19 35.08 -0.43
CA SER A 5 4.36 34.51 0.90
C SER A 5 5.79 34.80 1.36
N ASP A 6 5.95 35.57 2.43
CA ASP A 6 7.25 35.82 3.04
C ASP A 6 7.95 34.49 3.33
N THR A 7 9.24 34.42 3.00
CA THR A 7 10.10 33.28 3.32
C THR A 7 11.09 33.70 4.40
N GLN A 8 11.30 32.84 5.39
CA GLN A 8 12.28 33.03 6.45
C GLN A 8 13.43 32.04 6.25
N ARG A 9 14.65 32.51 6.49
CA ARG A 9 15.84 31.65 6.52
C ARG A 9 15.89 30.93 7.87
N VAL A 10 15.95 29.60 7.85
CA VAL A 10 16.00 28.77 9.06
C VAL A 10 17.26 27.91 9.04
N ASN A 11 17.99 27.92 10.15
CA ASN A 11 19.13 27.04 10.37
C ASN A 11 18.61 25.62 10.65
N GLN A 12 18.96 24.65 9.81
CA GLN A 12 18.55 23.26 9.91
C GLN A 12 19.76 22.41 10.36
N PRO A 13 19.73 21.79 11.55
CA PRO A 13 20.84 20.96 12.02
C PRO A 13 21.13 19.81 11.05
N GLY A 14 22.35 19.73 10.51
CA GLY A 14 22.75 18.66 9.58
C GLY A 14 22.39 18.88 8.10
N ARG A 15 21.92 20.08 7.71
CA ARG A 15 21.64 20.48 6.31
C ARG A 15 22.16 21.91 6.05
N GLU A 16 22.35 22.28 4.79
CA GLU A 16 22.55 23.69 4.39
C GLU A 16 21.33 24.55 4.78
N GLU A 17 21.55 25.82 5.13
CA GLU A 17 20.50 26.77 5.54
C GLU A 17 19.36 26.82 4.51
N GLY A 18 18.13 26.55 4.94
CA GLY A 18 16.95 26.49 4.08
C GLY A 18 16.08 27.75 4.14
N LEU A 19 15.38 28.06 3.05
CA LEU A 19 14.30 29.03 3.02
C LEU A 19 12.97 28.30 3.25
N VAL A 20 12.27 28.63 4.34
CA VAL A 20 10.97 28.06 4.70
C VAL A 20 9.90 29.15 4.61
N ARG A 21 8.67 28.79 4.24
CA ARG A 21 7.55 29.73 4.22
C ARG A 21 7.22 30.18 5.65
N VAL A 22 6.95 31.47 5.85
CA VAL A 22 6.60 32.00 7.19
C VAL A 22 5.38 31.26 7.75
N GLY A 23 5.56 30.61 8.91
CA GLY A 23 4.53 29.81 9.58
C GLY A 23 4.59 28.30 9.31
N GLU A 24 5.48 27.83 8.42
CA GLU A 24 5.71 26.40 8.22
C GLU A 24 6.93 25.89 9.00
N HIS A 25 6.90 24.62 9.38
CA HIS A 25 8.00 23.97 10.06
C HIS A 25 9.09 23.55 9.08
N PRO A 26 10.38 23.69 9.44
CA PRO A 26 11.47 23.13 8.66
C PRO A 26 11.33 21.62 8.52
N VAL A 27 11.73 21.07 7.38
CA VAL A 27 11.78 19.61 7.19
C VAL A 27 12.92 19.06 8.03
N GLU A 28 12.61 18.54 9.23
CA GLU A 28 13.62 17.99 10.14
C GLU A 28 14.04 16.57 9.78
N HIS A 29 13.15 15.80 9.13
CA HIS A 29 13.44 14.45 8.65
C HIS A 29 12.69 14.18 7.34
N GLU A 30 13.32 13.43 6.45
CA GLU A 30 12.66 12.94 5.24
C GLU A 30 11.54 11.99 5.63
N ARG A 31 10.35 12.22 5.10
CA ARG A 31 9.24 11.29 5.33
C ARG A 31 9.25 10.25 4.22
N PRO A 32 9.08 8.95 4.52
CA PRO A 32 9.04 7.91 3.50
C PRO A 32 8.12 8.31 2.35
N GLU A 33 6.93 8.86 2.66
CA GLU A 33 5.93 9.35 1.70
C GLU A 33 6.45 10.31 0.61
N GLU A 34 7.53 11.03 0.89
CA GLU A 34 8.11 12.06 0.01
C GLU A 34 9.00 11.47 -1.10
N TRP A 35 9.40 10.19 -1.00
CA TRP A 35 10.32 9.54 -1.95
C TRP A 35 9.64 9.03 -3.25
N GLY A 36 8.34 9.27 -3.41
CA GLY A 36 7.63 9.11 -4.67
C GLY A 36 6.94 7.76 -4.92
N TRP A 37 7.42 6.64 -4.36
CA TRP A 37 6.73 5.35 -4.50
C TRP A 37 5.73 5.10 -3.34
N HIS A 38 4.58 5.76 -3.39
CA HIS A 38 3.47 5.57 -2.43
C HIS A 38 2.12 5.32 -3.11
N GLY A 39 2.16 4.94 -4.39
CA GLY A 39 0.95 4.74 -5.20
C GLY A 39 0.10 3.60 -4.66
N GLU A 40 -1.09 3.92 -4.16
CA GLU A 40 -2.14 2.93 -3.91
C GLU A 40 -2.93 2.70 -5.20
N MET A 41 -3.07 1.45 -5.63
CA MET A 41 -3.93 1.09 -6.78
C MET A 41 -5.44 1.26 -6.48
N GLY A 42 -5.79 1.73 -5.28
CA GLY A 42 -7.14 1.99 -4.81
C GLY A 42 -8.11 0.85 -5.08
N LYS A 43 -9.25 1.16 -5.71
CA LYS A 43 -10.28 0.16 -6.07
C LYS A 43 -9.80 -0.90 -7.04
N TRP A 44 -8.77 -0.63 -7.85
CA TRP A 44 -8.26 -1.55 -8.87
C TRP A 44 -7.30 -2.58 -8.28
N GLY A 45 -6.44 -2.19 -7.34
CA GLY A 45 -5.56 -3.14 -6.64
C GLY A 45 -6.35 -4.30 -6.04
N ARG A 46 -7.50 -3.98 -5.42
CA ARG A 46 -8.39 -5.00 -4.86
C ARG A 46 -9.06 -5.89 -5.90
N ARG A 47 -9.50 -5.34 -7.03
CA ARG A 47 -10.14 -6.15 -8.09
C ARG A 47 -9.11 -7.05 -8.78
N LEU A 48 -7.89 -6.56 -8.96
CA LEU A 48 -6.81 -7.29 -9.62
C LEU A 48 -6.20 -8.37 -8.74
N ALA A 49 -6.42 -8.33 -7.42
CA ALA A 49 -6.01 -9.39 -6.49
C ALA A 49 -6.64 -10.77 -6.80
N ILE A 50 -7.70 -10.84 -7.63
CA ILE A 50 -8.26 -12.12 -8.11
C ILE A 50 -7.34 -12.81 -9.13
N ILE A 51 -6.51 -12.06 -9.85
CA ILE A 51 -5.65 -12.59 -10.92
C ILE A 51 -4.69 -13.66 -10.38
N PRO A 52 -3.84 -13.39 -9.36
CA PRO A 52 -2.95 -14.41 -8.84
C PRO A 52 -3.69 -15.64 -8.31
N ILE A 53 -4.91 -15.48 -7.77
CA ILE A 53 -5.76 -16.62 -7.34
C ILE A 53 -6.10 -17.52 -8.52
N LEU A 54 -6.55 -16.93 -9.65
CA LEU A 54 -6.90 -17.69 -10.84
C LEU A 54 -5.69 -18.40 -11.43
N PHE A 55 -4.53 -17.74 -11.46
CA PHE A 55 -3.28 -18.33 -11.96
C PHE A 55 -2.81 -19.47 -11.06
N THR A 56 -2.79 -19.31 -9.74
CA THR A 56 -2.42 -20.40 -8.82
C THR A 56 -3.42 -21.55 -8.88
N ALA A 57 -4.72 -21.27 -9.03
CA ALA A 57 -5.73 -22.32 -9.21
C ALA A 57 -5.57 -23.07 -10.54
N ALA A 58 -5.15 -22.38 -11.61
CA ALA A 58 -4.91 -23.01 -12.90
C ALA A 58 -3.80 -24.07 -12.84
N TYR A 59 -2.83 -23.94 -11.92
CA TYR A 59 -1.78 -24.95 -11.71
C TYR A 59 -2.33 -26.28 -11.19
N LEU A 60 -3.58 -26.35 -10.71
CA LEU A 60 -4.23 -27.63 -10.36
C LEU A 60 -4.58 -28.47 -11.60
N VAL A 61 -4.61 -27.85 -12.79
CA VAL A 61 -4.90 -28.53 -14.06
C VAL A 61 -3.57 -28.84 -14.74
N GLY A 62 -3.07 -30.06 -14.58
CA GLY A 62 -1.78 -30.49 -15.12
C GLY A 62 -1.45 -31.95 -14.80
N ASN A 63 -0.28 -32.41 -15.24
CA ASN A 63 0.18 -33.80 -15.05
C ASN A 63 0.81 -34.01 -13.65
N HIS A 64 0.07 -33.68 -12.60
CA HIS A 64 0.54 -33.85 -11.22
C HIS A 64 0.30 -35.28 -10.75
N GLU A 65 1.33 -36.12 -10.77
CA GLU A 65 1.24 -37.46 -10.17
C GLU A 65 1.38 -37.40 -8.64
N GLY A 66 2.09 -36.39 -8.13
CA GLY A 66 2.28 -36.16 -6.70
C GLY A 66 1.21 -35.24 -6.11
N ARG A 67 0.19 -35.82 -5.47
CA ARG A 67 -0.91 -35.08 -4.79
C ARG A 67 -0.47 -34.12 -3.67
N MET A 68 0.81 -34.09 -3.33
CA MET A 68 1.35 -33.20 -2.30
C MET A 68 1.37 -31.74 -2.77
N GLU A 69 1.63 -31.48 -4.05
CA GLU A 69 1.61 -30.12 -4.61
C GLU A 69 0.20 -29.52 -4.53
N ASP A 70 -0.83 -30.32 -4.81
CA ASP A 70 -2.23 -29.91 -4.74
C ASP A 70 -2.63 -29.37 -3.35
N ILE A 71 -2.09 -29.95 -2.27
CA ILE A 71 -2.40 -29.50 -0.90
C ILE A 71 -1.92 -28.05 -0.70
N TRP A 72 -0.72 -27.74 -1.19
CA TRP A 72 -0.15 -26.40 -1.09
C TRP A 72 -0.84 -25.42 -2.03
N LEU A 73 -1.18 -25.84 -3.24
CA LEU A 73 -1.93 -25.01 -4.20
C LEU A 73 -3.33 -24.67 -3.66
N ILE A 74 -4.08 -25.68 -3.21
CA ILE A 74 -5.42 -25.48 -2.62
C ILE A 74 -5.34 -24.63 -1.36
N GLY A 75 -4.38 -24.93 -0.46
CA GLY A 75 -4.17 -24.15 0.76
C GLY A 75 -3.86 -22.69 0.48
N THR A 76 -3.01 -22.42 -0.50
CA THR A 76 -2.65 -21.04 -0.92
C THR A 76 -3.85 -20.32 -1.52
N VAL A 77 -4.58 -20.96 -2.44
CA VAL A 77 -5.80 -20.41 -3.05
C VAL A 77 -6.85 -20.10 -1.98
N ALA A 78 -7.09 -21.03 -1.06
CA ALA A 78 -8.04 -20.85 0.04
C ALA A 78 -7.64 -19.67 0.95
N LEU A 79 -6.36 -19.57 1.31
CA LEU A 79 -5.84 -18.47 2.12
C LEU A 79 -6.05 -17.11 1.45
N MET A 80 -5.73 -17.00 0.15
CA MET A 80 -5.91 -15.75 -0.59
C MET A 80 -7.38 -15.33 -0.67
N ILE A 81 -8.29 -16.28 -0.91
CA ILE A 81 -9.74 -16.02 -0.91
C ILE A 81 -10.20 -15.57 0.48
N LEU A 82 -9.75 -16.24 1.56
CA LEU A 82 -10.07 -15.86 2.93
C LEU A 82 -9.62 -14.44 3.25
N ILE A 83 -8.41 -14.04 2.83
CA ILE A 83 -7.91 -12.67 3.02
C ILE A 83 -8.83 -11.66 2.31
N LEU A 84 -9.22 -11.90 1.06
CA LEU A 84 -10.12 -11.00 0.32
C LEU A 84 -11.52 -10.89 0.96
N VAL A 85 -12.05 -12.02 1.43
CA VAL A 85 -13.34 -12.06 2.12
C VAL A 85 -13.26 -11.32 3.45
N TRP A 86 -12.22 -11.57 4.24
CA TRP A 86 -11.96 -10.86 5.49
C TRP A 86 -11.79 -9.36 5.28
N ASP A 87 -11.00 -8.96 4.28
CA ASP A 87 -10.79 -7.56 3.89
C ASP A 87 -12.11 -6.87 3.46
N ARG A 88 -13.03 -7.61 2.81
CA ARG A 88 -14.38 -7.12 2.52
C ARG A 88 -15.20 -6.90 3.79
N PHE A 89 -15.17 -7.84 4.75
CA PHE A 89 -15.92 -7.71 6.00
C PHE A 89 -15.34 -6.64 6.94
N ARG A 90 -14.03 -6.61 7.12
CA ARG A 90 -13.32 -5.61 7.94
C ARG A 90 -13.70 -4.19 7.55
N ARG A 91 -13.72 -3.88 6.25
CA ARG A 91 -14.09 -2.52 5.78
C ARG A 91 -15.57 -2.22 5.90
N LYS A 92 -16.45 -3.20 5.71
CA LYS A 92 -17.89 -3.01 5.95
C LYS A 92 -18.19 -2.63 7.39
N ASN A 93 -17.32 -3.01 8.34
CA ASN A 93 -17.48 -2.75 9.76
C ASN A 93 -16.55 -1.64 10.29
N ALA A 94 -15.81 -0.94 9.42
CA ALA A 94 -14.83 0.06 9.83
C ALA A 94 -15.43 1.26 10.59
N TRP A 95 -16.73 1.52 10.41
CA TRP A 95 -17.46 2.56 11.13
C TRP A 95 -17.94 2.13 12.53
N ARG A 96 -17.80 0.84 12.89
CA ARG A 96 -18.22 0.27 14.19
C ARG A 96 -17.08 0.13 15.19
N SER A 97 -15.85 0.47 14.79
CA SER A 97 -14.64 0.33 15.60
C SER A 97 -14.17 1.67 16.17
N HIS A 98 -15.08 2.63 16.35
CA HIS A 98 -14.78 3.98 16.82
C HIS A 98 -15.50 4.29 18.13
#